data_AF-A0A7J6QAV7-F1
#
_entry.id   AF-A0A7J6QAV7-F1
#
_cell.length_a   1.000
_cell.length_b   1.000
_cell.length_c   1.000
_cell.angle_alpha   90.00
_cell.angle_beta   90.00
_cell.angle_gamma   90.00
#
_symmetry.space_group_name_H-M   'P 1'
#
loop_
_entity.id
_entity.type
_entity.pdbx_description
1 polymer ?
#
loop_
_entity_poly.entity_id
_entity_poly.type
_entity_poly.pdbx_seq_one_letter_code
_entity_poly.pdbx_strand_id
1 'polypeptide(L)'
;MPTPAKGWVKPELRVSIMRVKHLKDTGCHAVEVELDGQKPKRTAWVDGSNDKEFNREAGFFLKGDQQGNNPEFWNKAFVSL
;
A
#
# COMPACT_ATOMS: atom_id res chain seq x y z
N MET A 1 -31.93 20.94 6.04
CA MET A 1 -31.20 20.42 4.87
C MET A 1 -29.98 19.67 5.40
N PRO A 2 -29.73 18.41 5.03
CA PRO A 2 -28.50 17.73 5.43
C PRO A 2 -27.31 18.42 4.75
N THR A 3 -26.30 18.74 5.53
CA THR A 3 -25.07 19.39 5.06
C THR A 3 -24.30 18.43 4.15
N PRO A 4 -23.80 18.85 2.97
CA PRO A 4 -22.96 18.00 2.15
C PRO A 4 -21.73 17.58 2.97
N ALA A 5 -21.46 16.29 3.05
CA ALA A 5 -20.26 15.79 3.70
C ALA A 5 -19.03 16.48 3.12
N LYS A 6 -18.19 17.06 3.99
CA LYS A 6 -16.88 17.63 3.62
C LYS A 6 -16.14 16.61 2.75
N GLY A 7 -15.60 17.09 1.63
CA GLY A 7 -15.09 16.30 0.51
C GLY A 7 -14.44 14.98 0.89
N TRP A 8 -14.92 13.92 0.28
CA TRP A 8 -14.43 12.55 0.43
C TRP A 8 -12.92 12.48 0.11
N VAL A 9 -12.14 11.91 1.03
CA VAL A 9 -10.71 11.67 0.85
C VAL A 9 -10.50 10.29 0.25
N LYS A 10 -9.69 10.19 -0.81
CA LYS A 10 -9.34 8.91 -1.43
C LYS A 10 -8.44 8.10 -0.47
N PRO A 11 -8.86 6.91 -0.01
CA PRO A 11 -8.06 6.11 0.91
C PRO A 11 -6.75 5.62 0.26
N GLU A 12 -5.66 5.67 1.03
CA GLU A 12 -4.32 5.22 0.64
C GLU A 12 -3.86 4.10 1.58
N LEU A 13 -3.52 2.95 1.03
CA LEU A 13 -2.82 1.88 1.73
C LEU A 13 -1.31 2.15 1.66
N ARG A 14 -0.66 2.29 2.82
CA ARG A 14 0.79 2.48 2.90
C ARG A 14 1.46 1.22 3.44
N VAL A 15 2.48 0.76 2.72
CA VAL A 15 3.31 -0.38 3.11
C VAL A 15 4.71 0.14 3.41
N SER A 16 5.15 0.02 4.67
CA SER A 16 6.49 0.41 5.11
C SER A 16 7.41 -0.80 5.16
N ILE A 17 8.43 -0.82 4.31
CA ILE A 17 9.47 -1.84 4.27
C ILE A 17 10.63 -1.33 5.12
N MET A 18 10.68 -1.81 6.36
CA MET A 18 11.71 -1.39 7.33
C MET A 18 12.99 -2.21 7.16
N ARG A 19 12.90 -3.53 7.34
CA ARG A 19 14.06 -4.43 7.41
C ARG A 19 13.72 -5.83 6.90
N VAL A 20 14.66 -6.46 6.21
CA VAL A 20 14.58 -7.84 5.73
C VAL A 20 15.77 -8.62 6.29
N LYS A 21 15.50 -9.77 6.92
CA LYS A 21 16.50 -10.64 7.54
C LYS A 21 16.57 -11.99 6.83
N HIS A 22 17.66 -12.72 7.03
CA HIS A 22 17.90 -14.03 6.43
C HIS A 22 17.97 -14.00 4.90
N LEU A 23 18.47 -12.90 4.34
CA LEU A 23 18.81 -12.81 2.93
C LEU A 23 20.04 -13.67 2.63
N LYS A 24 20.11 -14.24 1.43
CA LYS A 24 21.34 -14.89 0.98
C LYS A 24 22.44 -13.83 0.85
N ASP A 25 23.63 -14.16 1.37
CA ASP A 25 24.79 -13.25 1.38
C ASP A 25 25.38 -12.98 -0.01
N THR A 26 24.83 -13.57 -1.07
CA THR A 26 25.27 -13.38 -2.45
C THR A 26 24.21 -12.64 -3.28
N GLY A 27 24.64 -11.60 -3.99
CA GLY A 27 23.83 -10.85 -4.96
C GLY A 27 23.36 -9.48 -4.45
N CYS A 28 22.59 -8.76 -5.27
CA CYS A 28 21.88 -7.55 -4.87
C CYS A 28 20.39 -7.88 -4.74
N HIS A 29 19.72 -7.31 -3.73
CA HIS A 29 18.32 -7.56 -3.42
C HIS A 29 17.50 -6.29 -3.58
N ALA A 30 16.24 -6.44 -3.97
CA ALA A 30 15.24 -5.38 -3.96
C ALA A 30 13.89 -5.97 -3.55
N VAL A 31 13.04 -5.16 -2.94
CA VAL A 31 11.67 -5.55 -2.56
C VAL A 31 10.72 -4.86 -3.51
N GLU A 32 9.86 -5.66 -4.14
CA GLU A 32 8.77 -5.17 -4.98
C GLU A 32 7.45 -5.45 -4.29
N VAL A 33 6.56 -4.46 -4.30
CA VAL A 33 5.21 -4.56 -3.76
C VAL A 33 4.23 -4.27 -4.90
N GLU A 34 3.24 -5.14 -5.03
CA GLU A 34 2.15 -5.01 -5.98
C GLU A 34 0.81 -5.09 -5.23
N LEU A 35 -0.16 -4.30 -5.68
CA LEU A 35 -1.53 -4.34 -5.17
C LEU A 35 -2.50 -4.33 -6.34
N ASP A 36 -3.27 -5.41 -6.49
CA ASP A 36 -4.45 -5.49 -7.36
C ASP A 36 -4.24 -4.92 -8.79
N GLY A 37 -3.19 -5.38 -9.48
CA GLY A 37 -2.86 -4.97 -10.84
C GLY A 37 -2.47 -3.49 -10.99
N GLN A 38 -2.26 -2.77 -9.89
CA GLN A 38 -1.64 -1.45 -9.92
C GLN A 38 -0.16 -1.57 -10.24
N LYS A 39 0.43 -0.49 -10.77
CA LYS A 39 1.86 -0.46 -11.11
C LYS A 39 2.70 -0.85 -9.88
N PRO A 40 3.54 -1.89 -9.98
CA PRO A 40 4.40 -2.31 -8.88
C PRO A 40 5.33 -1.19 -8.42
N LYS A 41 5.61 -1.16 -7.12
CA LYS A 41 6.55 -0.24 -6.50
C LYS A 41 7.73 -1.03 -5.96
N ARG A 42 8.93 -0.73 -6.46
CA ARG A 42 10.16 -1.43 -6.09
C ARG A 42 11.11 -0.50 -5.35
N THR A 43 11.78 -1.04 -4.34
CA THR A 43 12.89 -0.35 -3.68
C THR A 43 14.12 -0.27 -4.59
N ALA A 44 15.10 0.55 -4.20
CA ALA A 44 16.41 0.50 -4.83
C ALA A 44 17.09 -0.84 -4.54
N TRP A 45 17.98 -1.26 -5.43
CA TRP A 45 18.87 -2.39 -5.17
C TRP A 45 19.75 -2.09 -3.97
N VAL A 46 19.87 -3.06 -3.07
CA VAL A 46 20.82 -3.05 -1.96
C VAL A 46 21.72 -4.27 -2.09
N ASP A 47 22.98 -4.13 -1.71
CA ASP A 47 23.92 -5.26 -1.78
C ASP A 47 23.50 -6.42 -0.87
N GLY A 48 24.06 -7.60 -1.08
CA GLY A 48 23.77 -8.78 -0.28
C GLY A 48 24.32 -8.66 1.13
N SER A 49 23.45 -8.72 2.12
CA SER A 49 23.81 -9.13 3.48
C SER A 49 22.61 -9.79 4.12
N ASN A 50 22.85 -10.76 5.00
CA ASN A 50 21.83 -11.45 5.80
C ASN A 50 20.77 -10.51 6.37
N ASP A 51 21.16 -9.30 6.76
CA ASP A 51 20.26 -8.29 7.30
C ASP A 51 20.35 -6.96 6.54
N LYS A 52 19.23 -6.43 6.06
CA LYS A 52 19.13 -5.16 5.33
C LYS A 52 17.98 -4.30 5.77
N GLU A 53 18.30 -3.02 6.00
CA GLU A 53 17.31 -1.98 6.18
C GLU A 53 17.01 -1.30 4.84
N PHE A 54 15.73 -1.15 4.53
CA PHE A 54 15.26 -0.40 3.37
C PHE A 54 14.75 0.97 3.80
N ASN A 55 13.96 1.04 4.89
CA ASN A 55 13.31 2.27 5.38
C ASN A 55 12.62 3.05 4.25
N ARG A 56 11.74 2.33 3.53
CA ARG A 56 10.98 2.87 2.38
C ARG A 56 9.51 2.59 2.52
N GLU A 57 8.69 3.50 2.02
CA GLU A 57 7.24 3.36 1.99
C GLU A 57 6.72 3.26 0.55
N ALA A 58 5.76 2.37 0.34
CA ALA A 58 5.01 2.24 -0.89
C ALA A 58 3.53 2.54 -0.61
N GLY A 59 3.05 3.67 -1.14
CA GLY A 59 1.63 4.05 -1.08
C GLY A 59 0.86 3.54 -2.29
N PHE A 60 -0.28 2.91 -2.07
CA PHE A 60 -1.22 2.49 -3.11
C PHE A 60 -2.57 3.12 -2.82
N PHE A 61 -3.14 3.79 -3.81
CA PHE A 61 -4.51 4.24 -3.66
C PHE A 61 -5.43 3.05 -3.81
N LEU A 62 -6.26 2.82 -2.81
CA LEU A 62 -7.28 1.79 -2.95
C LEU A 62 -8.22 2.28 -4.05
N LYS A 63 -8.35 1.48 -5.11
CA LYS A 63 -9.54 1.56 -5.95
C LYS A 63 -10.64 1.05 -5.03
N GLY A 64 -11.27 1.96 -4.28
CA GLY A 64 -12.63 1.69 -3.91
C GLY A 64 -13.35 1.46 -5.22
N ASP A 65 -13.88 0.26 -5.41
CA ASP A 65 -14.35 -0.28 -6.67
C ASP A 65 -14.80 0.83 -7.61
N GLN A 66 -14.29 0.83 -8.84
CA GLN A 66 -15.05 1.37 -9.95
C GLN A 66 -16.33 0.51 -10.19
N GLN A 67 -17.05 0.14 -9.12
CA GLN A 67 -18.49 -0.04 -9.17
C GLN A 67 -19.08 1.36 -9.05
N GLY A 68 -19.62 1.86 -10.16
CA GLY A 68 -20.36 3.09 -10.15
C GLY A 68 -21.34 3.12 -8.98
N ASN A 69 -21.32 4.20 -8.20
CA ASN A 69 -22.39 4.58 -7.28
C ASN A 69 -22.98 3.45 -6.41
N ASN A 70 -22.17 2.73 -5.62
CA ASN A 70 -22.73 1.99 -4.49
C ASN A 70 -22.31 2.56 -3.12
N PRO A 71 -22.98 3.64 -2.65
CA PRO A 71 -22.74 4.22 -1.34
C PRO A 71 -22.99 3.24 -0.18
N GLU A 72 -23.80 2.19 -0.36
CA GLU A 72 -24.16 1.25 0.70
C GLU A 72 -23.03 0.28 1.07
N PHE A 73 -22.21 -0.12 0.09
CA PHE A 73 -21.04 -0.98 0.34
C PHE A 73 -20.03 -0.30 1.27
N TRP A 74 -19.73 0.98 0.98
CA TRP A 74 -18.78 1.77 1.77
C TRP A 74 -19.30 2.12 3.17
N ASN A 75 -20.63 2.33 3.31
CA ASN A 75 -21.25 2.55 4.63
C ASN A 75 -21.16 1.34 5.55
N LYS A 76 -21.12 0.11 5.02
CA LYS A 76 -20.94 -1.11 5.83
C LYS A 76 -19.49 -1.44 6.16
N ALA A 77 -18.55 -1.08 5.28
CA ALA A 77 -17.13 -1.41 5.46
C ALA A 77 -16.43 -0.55 6.53
N PHE A 78 -16.94 0.66 6.82
CA PHE A 78 -16.26 1.63 7.69
C PHE A 78 -17.09 2.17 8.86
N VAL A 79 -18.29 1.62 9.10
CA VAL A 79 -19.07 1.94 10.31
C VAL A 79 -19.39 0.66 11.07
N SER A 80 -18.49 0.28 11.96
CA SER A 80 -18.86 -0.38 13.21
C SER A 80 -18.12 0.32 14.36
N LEU A 81 -18.76 1.33 14.94
CA LEU A 81 -18.62 1.67 16.35
C LEU A 81 -19.98 1.42 16.99
#